data_AF-C2E5A3-F1
#
_entry.id   AF-C2E5A3-F1
#
_cell.length_a   1.000
_cell.length_b   1.000
_cell.length_c   1.000
_cell.angle_alpha   90.00
_cell.angle_beta   90.00
_cell.angle_gamma   90.00
#
_symmetry.space_group_name_H-M   'P 1'
#
loop_
_entity.id
_entity.type
_entity.pdbx_description
1 polymer ?
#
loop_
_entity_poly.entity_id
_entity_poly.type
_entity_poly.pdbx_seq_one_letter_code
_entity_poly.pdbx_strand_id
1 'polypeptide(L)'
;MNTVPVYMPYITSYFMPRHDGDRPAVVPEGSKNLAFIGNFAESPTRDTVFTTEYSVRTAMESVYTLLNVDRGVPEVWSSVYDIRELLRAMYYMSDKKKLADQEMPLPKKLAVKAGMKKIKGTWIEELLEEANLI
;
A
#
# COMPACT_ATOMS: atom_id res chain seq x y z
N MET A 1 -41.71 -5.66 4.18
CA MET A 1 -40.25 -5.73 3.90
C MET A 1 -40.07 -5.54 2.42
N ASN A 2 -39.29 -4.56 1.98
CA ASN A 2 -39.01 -4.28 0.57
C ASN A 2 -37.52 -4.53 0.32
N THR A 3 -37.21 -5.45 -0.60
CA THR A 3 -35.84 -5.82 -0.97
C THR A 3 -35.71 -5.68 -2.48
N VAL A 4 -34.81 -4.80 -2.93
CA VAL A 4 -34.54 -4.57 -4.36
C VAL A 4 -33.14 -5.11 -4.69
N PRO A 5 -33.04 -6.26 -5.37
CA PRO A 5 -31.75 -6.81 -5.77
C PRO A 5 -31.18 -6.06 -6.98
N VAL A 6 -29.85 -6.12 -7.14
CA VAL A 6 -29.15 -5.61 -8.31
C VAL A 6 -28.14 -6.66 -8.77
N TYR A 7 -28.08 -6.90 -10.08
CA TYR A 7 -27.03 -7.70 -10.71
C TYR A 7 -26.04 -6.77 -11.41
N MET A 8 -24.75 -6.93 -11.12
CA MET A 8 -23.68 -6.10 -11.68
C MET A 8 -22.61 -7.01 -12.31
N PRO A 9 -22.58 -7.16 -13.64
CA PRO A 9 -21.66 -8.09 -14.30
C PRO A 9 -20.17 -7.74 -14.10
N TYR A 10 -19.87 -6.48 -13.77
CA TYR A 10 -18.50 -5.96 -13.72
C TYR A 10 -18.05 -5.45 -12.35
N ILE A 11 -18.79 -5.79 -11.28
CA ILE A 11 -18.48 -5.26 -9.93
C ILE A 11 -17.10 -5.69 -9.41
N THR A 12 -16.57 -6.82 -9.88
CA THR A 12 -15.25 -7.34 -9.51
C THR A 12 -14.15 -7.05 -10.53
N SER A 13 -14.46 -6.36 -11.64
CA SER A 13 -13.55 -6.22 -12.78
C SER A 13 -12.23 -5.52 -12.45
N TYR A 14 -12.19 -4.66 -11.44
CA TYR A 14 -10.95 -3.99 -11.00
C TYR A 14 -9.86 -4.95 -10.50
N PHE A 15 -10.24 -6.14 -10.03
CA PHE A 15 -9.33 -7.10 -9.42
C PHE A 15 -9.00 -8.30 -10.33
N MET A 16 -9.34 -8.22 -11.62
CA MET A 16 -8.85 -9.22 -12.57
C MET A 16 -7.31 -9.14 -12.64
N PRO A 17 -6.60 -10.28 -12.67
CA PRO A 17 -5.16 -10.30 -12.89
C PRO A 17 -4.81 -9.56 -14.18
N ARG A 18 -3.67 -8.88 -14.17
CA ARG A 18 -3.23 -8.00 -15.27
C ARG A 18 -1.72 -8.12 -15.49
N HIS A 19 -1.28 -7.64 -16.65
CA HIS A 19 0.11 -7.46 -17.03
C HIS A 19 0.42 -5.98 -17.25
N ASP A 20 1.70 -5.66 -17.39
CA ASP A 20 2.14 -4.32 -17.78
C ASP A 20 1.54 -3.94 -19.15
N GLY A 21 0.95 -2.76 -19.23
CA GLY A 21 0.28 -2.26 -20.44
C GLY A 21 -1.21 -2.58 -20.56
N ASP A 22 -1.78 -3.48 -19.74
CA ASP A 22 -3.23 -3.78 -19.77
C ASP A 22 -4.10 -2.57 -19.38
N ARG A 23 -3.54 -1.65 -18.58
CA ARG A 23 -4.14 -0.35 -18.25
C ARG A 23 -3.31 0.77 -18.90
N PRO A 24 -3.95 1.78 -19.53
CA PRO A 24 -3.24 2.92 -20.10
C PRO A 24 -2.70 3.82 -18.99
N ALA A 25 -1.50 4.38 -19.16
CA ALA A 25 -1.00 5.43 -18.29
C ALA A 25 -1.99 6.60 -18.19
N VAL A 26 -2.07 7.26 -17.02
CA VAL A 26 -2.93 8.43 -16.82
C VAL A 26 -2.75 9.47 -17.92
N VAL A 27 -1.51 9.80 -18.26
CA VAL A 27 -1.14 10.54 -19.47
C VAL A 27 -0.18 9.66 -20.28
N PRO A 28 -0.63 9.06 -21.40
CA PRO A 28 0.24 8.24 -22.23
C PRO A 28 1.46 9.00 -22.78
N GLU A 29 2.56 8.30 -23.00
CA GLU A 29 3.77 8.87 -23.58
C GLU A 29 3.46 9.58 -24.91
N GLY A 30 3.93 10.82 -25.07
CA GLY A 30 3.68 11.63 -26.25
C GLY A 30 2.30 12.31 -26.32
N SER A 31 1.37 11.99 -25.42
CA SER A 31 0.06 12.65 -25.36
C SER A 31 0.19 14.15 -25.15
N LYS A 32 -0.70 14.93 -25.78
CA LYS A 32 -0.72 16.41 -25.72
C LYS A 32 -1.96 16.98 -25.06
N ASN A 33 -3.09 16.29 -25.18
CA ASN A 33 -4.40 16.77 -24.74
C ASN A 33 -5.36 15.64 -24.35
N LEU A 34 -4.87 14.41 -24.19
CA LEU A 34 -5.66 13.24 -23.81
C LEU A 34 -5.10 12.62 -22.52
N ALA A 35 -6.01 12.27 -21.60
CA ALA A 35 -5.71 11.52 -20.39
C ALA A 35 -6.80 10.48 -20.10
N PHE A 36 -6.43 9.41 -19.40
CA PHE A 36 -7.34 8.44 -18.83
C PHE A 36 -7.40 8.62 -17.31
N ILE A 37 -8.61 8.61 -16.74
CA ILE A 37 -8.83 8.74 -15.29
C ILE A 37 -9.71 7.61 -14.77
N GLY A 38 -9.69 7.41 -13.46
CA GLY A 38 -10.44 6.36 -12.77
C GLY A 38 -9.65 5.07 -12.60
N ASN A 39 -10.33 4.06 -12.06
CA ASN A 39 -9.72 2.82 -11.55
C ASN A 39 -9.13 1.89 -12.64
N PHE A 40 -9.41 2.15 -13.92
CA PHE A 40 -8.78 1.43 -15.04
C PHE A 40 -7.62 2.18 -15.70
N ALA A 41 -7.25 3.37 -15.22
CA ALA A 41 -6.01 4.03 -15.61
C ALA A 41 -4.83 3.52 -14.77
N GLU A 42 -3.62 3.60 -15.31
CA GLU A 42 -2.36 3.29 -14.61
C GLU A 42 -1.73 4.60 -14.12
N SER A 43 -2.01 4.96 -12.87
CA SER A 43 -1.19 5.94 -12.15
C SER A 43 0.25 5.41 -12.06
N PRO A 44 1.29 6.25 -12.20
CA PRO A 44 2.68 5.84 -12.01
C PRO A 44 3.02 5.48 -10.55
N THR A 45 2.07 5.60 -9.63
CA THR A 45 2.24 5.33 -8.21
C THR A 45 1.84 3.90 -7.84
N ARG A 46 2.04 3.55 -6.56
CA ARG A 46 1.68 2.26 -5.95
C ARG A 46 0.26 2.21 -5.36
N ASP A 47 -0.63 3.08 -5.80
CA ASP A 47 -1.96 3.24 -5.20
C ASP A 47 -2.91 2.07 -5.54
N THR A 48 -4.03 1.96 -4.81
CA THR A 48 -4.96 0.83 -4.90
C THR A 48 -6.29 1.21 -5.55
N VAL A 49 -6.70 0.41 -6.53
CA VAL A 49 -8.01 0.53 -7.18
C VAL A 49 -9.14 0.03 -6.26
N PHE A 50 -10.39 0.20 -6.71
CA PHE A 50 -11.59 -0.03 -5.90
C PHE A 50 -11.65 0.93 -4.70
N THR A 51 -11.04 2.10 -4.86
CA THR A 51 -11.08 3.19 -3.90
C THR A 51 -11.51 4.46 -4.60
N THR A 52 -12.13 5.37 -3.84
CA THR A 52 -12.40 6.73 -4.32
C THR A 52 -11.10 7.53 -4.46
N GLU A 53 -10.12 7.26 -3.60
CA GLU A 53 -8.79 7.89 -3.63
C GLU A 53 -8.13 7.74 -5.01
N TYR A 54 -8.11 6.54 -5.59
CA TYR A 54 -7.51 6.31 -6.91
C TYR A 54 -8.20 7.14 -8.02
N SER A 55 -9.52 7.29 -7.95
CA SER A 55 -10.26 8.14 -8.88
C SER A 55 -9.85 9.61 -8.75
N VAL A 56 -9.66 10.11 -7.52
CA VAL A 56 -9.21 11.49 -7.27
C VAL A 56 -7.75 11.68 -7.68
N ARG A 57 -6.88 10.72 -7.35
CA ARG A 57 -5.46 10.73 -7.73
C ARG A 57 -5.28 10.83 -9.24
N THR A 58 -5.89 9.92 -10.00
CA THR A 58 -5.76 9.91 -11.47
C THR A 58 -6.32 11.20 -12.10
N ALA A 59 -7.37 11.79 -11.52
CA ALA A 59 -7.84 13.10 -11.93
C ALA A 59 -6.82 14.22 -11.61
N MET A 60 -6.21 14.22 -10.42
CA MET A 60 -5.19 15.19 -10.04
C MET A 60 -3.94 15.08 -10.93
N GLU A 61 -3.41 13.87 -11.10
CA GLU A 61 -2.23 13.59 -11.93
C GLU A 61 -2.45 14.00 -13.39
N SER A 62 -3.63 13.72 -13.97
CA SER A 62 -3.93 14.11 -15.35
C SER A 62 -4.00 15.62 -15.54
N VAL A 63 -4.73 16.33 -14.67
CA VAL A 63 -4.85 17.79 -14.72
C VAL A 63 -3.50 18.46 -14.51
N TYR A 64 -2.74 18.01 -13.52
CA TYR A 64 -1.44 18.60 -13.19
C TYR A 64 -0.43 18.40 -14.32
N THR A 65 -0.41 17.22 -14.92
CA THR A 65 0.49 16.89 -16.02
C THR A 65 0.13 17.65 -17.31
N LEU A 66 -1.15 17.65 -17.71
CA LEU A 66 -1.57 18.27 -18.97
C LEU A 66 -1.57 19.80 -18.93
N LEU A 67 -1.88 20.40 -17.78
CA LEU A 67 -1.94 21.86 -17.63
C LEU A 67 -0.66 22.48 -17.04
N ASN A 68 0.38 21.67 -16.80
CA ASN A 68 1.63 22.10 -16.17
C ASN A 68 1.38 22.86 -14.85
N VAL A 69 0.57 22.29 -13.97
CA VAL A 69 0.29 22.91 -12.66
C VAL A 69 1.55 22.79 -11.80
N ASP A 70 2.13 23.93 -11.43
CA ASP A 70 3.37 23.99 -10.64
C ASP A 70 3.11 23.77 -9.14
N ARG A 71 2.72 22.54 -8.80
CA ARG A 71 2.49 22.08 -7.43
C ARG A 71 2.67 20.57 -7.34
N GLY A 72 3.29 20.09 -6.26
CA GLY A 72 3.43 18.65 -6.01
C GLY A 72 2.08 17.96 -5.81
N VAL A 73 1.88 16.83 -6.50
CA VAL A 73 0.85 15.85 -6.19
C VAL A 73 1.35 15.00 -5.02
N PRO A 74 0.56 14.78 -3.95
CA PRO A 74 0.99 13.95 -2.83
C PRO A 74 1.26 12.51 -3.30
N GLU A 75 2.39 11.94 -2.89
CA GLU A 75 2.64 10.51 -3.07
C GLU A 75 1.60 9.68 -2.31
N VAL A 76 1.52 8.39 -2.63
CA VAL A 76 0.76 7.44 -1.81
C VAL A 76 1.40 7.41 -0.42
N TRP A 77 0.59 7.38 0.64
CA TRP A 77 1.10 7.37 2.01
C TRP A 77 2.20 6.32 2.22
N SER A 78 3.32 6.73 2.81
CA SER A 78 4.57 5.97 2.88
C SER A 78 4.67 5.02 4.08
N SER A 79 3.54 4.56 4.62
CA SER A 79 3.48 3.59 5.73
C SER A 79 4.30 2.33 5.48
N VAL A 80 4.32 1.80 4.24
CA VAL A 80 5.08 0.59 3.91
C VAL A 80 6.61 0.77 4.05
N TYR A 81 7.09 2.02 4.05
CA TYR A 81 8.50 2.36 4.25
C TYR A 81 8.80 2.82 5.69
N ASP A 82 7.76 3.03 6.51
CA ASP A 82 7.91 3.39 7.90
C ASP A 82 8.14 2.15 8.76
N ILE A 83 9.35 2.00 9.31
CA ILE A 83 9.70 0.86 10.15
C ILE A 83 8.75 0.70 11.35
N ARG A 84 8.17 1.79 11.87
CA ARG A 84 7.23 1.76 12.99
C ARG A 84 5.95 1.04 12.59
N GLU A 85 5.45 1.31 11.39
CA GLU A 85 4.26 0.64 10.84
C GLU A 85 4.55 -0.82 10.48
N LEU A 86 5.77 -1.14 10.02
CA LEU A 86 6.17 -2.53 9.80
C LEU A 86 6.22 -3.35 11.09
N LEU A 87 6.83 -2.80 12.15
CA LEU A 87 6.88 -3.44 13.48
C LEU A 87 5.46 -3.59 14.06
N ARG A 88 4.65 -2.53 13.95
CA ARG A 88 3.23 -2.56 14.35
C ARG A 88 2.46 -3.65 13.58
N ALA A 89 2.65 -3.75 12.26
CA ALA A 89 1.99 -4.77 11.45
C ALA A 89 2.37 -6.18 11.90
N MET A 90 3.65 -6.45 12.18
CA MET A 90 4.08 -7.75 12.73
C MET A 90 3.36 -8.11 14.03
N TYR A 91 3.18 -7.14 14.93
CA TYR A 91 2.48 -7.35 16.18
C TYR A 91 0.99 -7.68 15.96
N TYR A 92 0.27 -6.84 15.20
CA TYR A 92 -1.17 -7.04 14.98
C TYR A 92 -1.49 -8.25 14.09
N MET A 93 -0.66 -8.56 13.09
CA MET A 93 -0.84 -9.74 12.24
C MET A 93 -0.65 -11.06 13.00
N SER A 94 0.10 -11.03 14.10
CA SER A 94 0.37 -12.22 14.92
C SER A 94 -0.62 -12.39 16.07
N ASP A 95 -1.78 -11.73 16.02
CA ASP A 95 -2.75 -11.65 17.11
C ASP A 95 -2.14 -11.08 18.40
N LYS A 96 -1.36 -10.00 18.26
CA LYS A 96 -0.71 -9.28 19.38
C LYS A 96 0.29 -10.14 20.16
N LYS A 97 0.98 -11.05 19.48
CA LYS A 97 2.05 -11.86 20.09
C LYS A 97 3.38 -11.11 20.03
N LYS A 98 4.15 -11.22 21.12
CA LYS A 98 5.56 -10.79 21.15
C LYS A 98 6.37 -11.63 20.17
N LEU A 99 7.49 -11.08 19.70
CA LEU A 99 8.35 -11.68 18.69
C LEU A 99 8.85 -13.08 19.08
N ALA A 100 9.00 -13.35 20.38
CA ALA A 100 9.38 -14.66 20.91
C ALA A 100 8.28 -15.73 20.74
N ASP A 101 7.02 -15.30 20.76
CA ASP A 101 5.83 -16.17 20.76
C ASP A 101 5.25 -16.37 19.35
N GLN A 102 5.75 -15.63 18.37
CA GLN A 102 5.31 -15.73 16.98
C GLN A 102 5.68 -17.09 16.36
N GLU A 103 4.79 -17.57 15.50
CA GLU A 103 5.01 -18.79 14.73
C GLU A 103 6.00 -18.53 13.61
N MET A 104 7.18 -19.15 13.72
CA MET A 104 8.21 -19.07 12.70
C MET A 104 9.07 -20.34 12.72
N PRO A 105 9.70 -20.71 11.58
CA PRO A 105 10.65 -21.81 11.51
C PRO A 105 11.78 -21.68 12.55
N LEU A 106 12.26 -22.81 13.08
CA LEU A 106 13.31 -22.87 14.10
C LEU A 106 14.56 -22.03 13.80
N PRO A 107 15.13 -22.04 12.57
CA PRO A 107 16.28 -21.19 12.24
C PRO A 107 15.99 -19.70 12.42
N LYS A 108 14.77 -19.26 12.08
CA LYS A 108 14.34 -17.87 12.25
C LYS A 108 14.16 -17.52 13.73
N LYS A 109 13.59 -18.41 14.56
CA LYS A 109 13.51 -18.20 16.02
C LYS A 109 14.88 -17.98 16.63
N LEU A 110 15.86 -18.79 16.23
CA LEU A 110 17.23 -18.67 16.73
C LEU A 110 17.89 -17.36 16.29
N ALA A 111 17.72 -16.97 15.02
CA ALA A 111 18.21 -15.71 14.48
C ALA A 111 17.60 -14.50 15.20
N VAL A 112 16.30 -14.52 15.46
CA VAL A 112 15.60 -13.48 16.26
C VAL A 112 16.21 -13.39 17.65
N LYS A 113 16.38 -14.51 18.36
CA LYS A 113 16.96 -14.52 19.71
C LYS A 113 18.39 -13.98 19.74
N ALA A 114 19.22 -14.34 18.75
CA ALA A 114 20.57 -13.81 18.60
C ALA A 114 20.56 -12.31 18.28
N GLY A 115 19.64 -11.87 17.41
CA GLY A 115 19.40 -10.46 17.09
C GLY A 115 19.02 -9.66 18.33
N MET A 116 18.05 -10.14 19.12
CA MET A 116 17.63 -9.51 20.39
C MET A 116 18.79 -9.32 21.36
N LYS A 117 19.69 -10.30 21.48
CA LYS A 117 20.88 -10.17 22.32
C LYS A 117 21.83 -9.07 21.82
N LYS A 118 21.94 -8.88 20.51
CA LYS A 118 22.81 -7.89 19.87
C LYS A 118 22.29 -6.46 20.02
N ILE A 119 20.97 -6.27 19.95
CA ILE A 119 20.33 -4.94 19.98
C ILE A 119 19.99 -4.46 21.39
N LYS A 120 20.30 -5.24 22.43
CA LYS A 120 20.04 -4.86 23.83
C LYS A 120 20.73 -3.53 24.18
N GLY A 121 19.99 -2.62 24.77
CA GLY A 121 20.40 -1.26 25.15
C GLY A 121 20.49 -0.28 23.97
N THR A 122 19.83 -0.56 22.85
CA THR A 122 19.87 0.30 21.65
C THR A 122 18.49 0.87 21.32
N TRP A 123 18.45 1.92 20.50
CA TRP A 123 17.20 2.49 19.98
C TRP A 123 16.31 1.48 19.24
N ILE A 124 16.90 0.42 18.64
CA ILE A 124 16.11 -0.64 18.00
C ILE A 124 15.33 -1.44 19.03
N GLU A 125 15.88 -1.64 20.23
CA GLU A 125 15.16 -2.27 21.35
C GLU A 125 13.98 -1.38 21.78
N GLU A 126 14.20 -0.08 21.95
CA GLU A 126 13.14 0.88 22.30
C GLU A 126 11.99 0.86 21.28
N LEU A 127 12.30 0.84 19.97
CA LEU A 127 11.27 0.73 18.93
C LEU A 127 10.46 -0.57 19.00
N LEU A 128 11.09 -1.69 19.38
CA LEU A 128 10.39 -2.97 19.57
C LEU A 128 9.50 -2.94 20.81
N GLU A 129 9.93 -2.28 21.89
CA GLU A 129 9.12 -2.05 23.10
C GLU A 129 7.89 -1.19 22.77
N GLU A 130 8.09 -0.06 22.06
CA GLU A 130 6.99 0.82 21.63
C GLU A 130 5.97 0.07 20.75
N ALA A 131 6.44 -0.84 19.90
CA ALA A 131 5.59 -1.68 19.06
C ALA A 131 4.92 -2.86 19.81
N ASN A 132 5.21 -3.07 21.10
CA ASN A 132 4.79 -4.22 21.91
C ASN A 132 5.29 -5.58 21.38
N LEU A 133 6.41 -5.59 20.65
CA LEU A 133 7.00 -6.81 20.12
C LEU A 133 7.90 -7.52 21.12
N ILE A 134 8.31 -6.87 22.21
CA ILE A 134 9.14 -7.47 23.27
C ILE A 134 8.61 -7.16 24.67
#